data_AF-A0A948PLN3-F1
#
_entry.id   AF-A0A948PLN3-F1
#
_cell.length_a   1.000
_cell.length_b   1.000
_cell.length_c   1.000
_cell.angle_alpha   90.00
_cell.angle_beta   90.00
_cell.angle_gamma   90.00
#
_symmetry.space_group_name_H-M   'P 1'
#
loop_
_entity.id
_entity.type
_entity.pdbx_description
1 polymer ?
#
loop_
_entity_poly.entity_id
_entity_poly.type
_entity_poly.pdbx_seq_one_letter_code
_entity_poly.pdbx_strand_id
1 'polypeptide(L)'
;MKLPRQVETVFDVAFEKIFTILKIVRFRIDFSVADIPLRSSCFIKEMKKRGAVCYAMQSVFGYNNHFKIEVSGKTFRFETLPLTEFANKYTTKIVDDKELTKRHCKKGGFPIAGGRSFWFWQKRKAVQFSEQFGFPLVVKPRGGP
;
A
#
# COMPACT_ATOMS: atom_id res chain seq x y z
N MET A 1 -14.86 6.68 9.10
CA MET A 1 -15.15 7.83 8.21
C MET A 1 -14.16 7.78 7.04
N LYS A 2 -14.64 7.91 5.80
CA LYS A 2 -13.75 8.00 4.62
C LYS A 2 -13.29 9.45 4.52
N LEU A 3 -12.00 9.71 4.77
CA LEU A 3 -11.44 11.03 4.51
C LEU A 3 -11.21 11.19 3.01
N PRO A 4 -11.48 12.37 2.43
CA PRO A 4 -11.09 12.68 1.07
C PRO A 4 -9.57 12.49 0.92
N ARG A 5 -9.12 11.94 -0.22
CA ARG A 5 -7.70 11.60 -0.42
C ARG A 5 -6.75 12.78 -0.28
N GLN A 6 -7.19 13.97 -0.68
CA GLN A 6 -6.42 15.21 -0.48
C GLN A 6 -6.10 15.42 1.01
N VAL A 7 -7.03 15.05 1.89
CA VAL A 7 -6.87 15.10 3.33
C VAL A 7 -5.92 14.00 3.82
N GLU A 8 -6.03 12.77 3.30
CA GLU A 8 -5.06 11.69 3.59
C GLU A 8 -3.64 12.12 3.21
N THR A 9 -3.42 12.65 2.00
CA THR A 9 -2.09 13.12 1.54
C THR A 9 -1.57 14.30 2.37
N VAL A 10 -2.43 15.23 2.78
CA VAL A 10 -2.03 16.34 3.67
C VAL A 10 -1.60 15.80 5.04
N PHE A 11 -2.33 14.84 5.59
CA PHE A 11 -1.95 14.18 6.84
C PHE A 11 -0.63 13.42 6.69
N ASP A 12 -0.44 12.65 5.62
CA ASP A 12 0.81 11.90 5.38
C ASP A 12 2.01 12.84 5.32
N VAL A 13 1.89 13.96 4.61
CA VAL A 13 2.94 14.99 4.54
C VAL A 13 3.17 15.66 5.89
N ALA A 14 2.11 15.92 6.67
CA ALA A 14 2.23 16.48 8.01
C ALA A 14 2.95 15.53 8.96
N PHE A 15 2.56 14.24 8.99
CA PHE A 15 3.21 13.21 9.79
C PHE A 15 4.67 12.99 9.36
N GLU A 16 4.96 12.94 8.05
CA GLU A 16 6.32 12.89 7.51
C GLU A 16 7.16 14.03 8.09
N LYS A 17 6.65 15.27 8.05
CA LYS A 17 7.36 16.43 8.60
C LYS A 17 7.58 16.31 10.09
N ILE A 18 6.56 15.93 10.85
CA ILE A 18 6.67 15.75 12.32
C ILE A 18 7.74 14.71 12.63
N PHE A 19 7.69 13.52 12.00
CA PHE A 19 8.67 12.47 12.24
C PHE A 19 10.07 12.85 11.79
N THR A 20 10.21 13.65 10.72
CA THR A 20 11.50 14.17 10.27
C THR A 20 12.07 15.18 11.27
N ILE A 21 11.24 16.10 11.79
CA ILE A 21 11.63 17.09 12.82
C ILE A 21 12.06 16.39 14.11
N LEU A 22 11.29 15.39 14.53
CA LEU A 22 11.61 14.55 15.69
C LEU A 22 12.80 13.60 15.44
N LYS A 23 13.40 13.62 14.25
CA LYS A 23 14.52 12.77 13.82
C LYS A 23 14.23 11.26 13.92
N ILE A 24 12.95 10.88 13.93
CA ILE A 24 12.49 9.49 13.92
C ILE A 24 12.73 8.87 12.53
N VAL A 25 12.57 9.69 11.48
CA VAL A 25 12.86 9.32 10.10
C VAL A 25 13.76 10.34 9.43
N ARG A 26 14.52 9.90 8.42
CA ARG A 26 15.39 10.76 7.59
C ARG A 26 15.31 10.31 6.14
N PHE A 27 15.36 11.27 5.22
CA PHE A 27 15.52 10.97 3.80
C PHE A 27 17.01 10.90 3.44
N ARG A 28 17.42 9.79 2.84
CA ARG A 28 18.79 9.50 2.38
C ARG A 28 18.84 9.44 0.87
N ILE A 29 19.91 9.97 0.28
CA ILE A 29 20.17 9.88 -1.18
C ILE A 29 21.23 8.81 -1.51
N ASP A 30 22.00 8.44 -0.50
CA ASP A 30 23.19 7.58 -0.49
C ASP A 30 22.84 6.13 -0.13
N PHE A 31 21.68 5.64 -0.56
CA PHE A 31 21.28 4.24 -0.39
C PHE A 31 21.73 3.37 -1.58
N SER A 32 22.08 2.13 -1.26
CA SER A 32 22.43 1.09 -2.23
C SER A 32 21.19 0.34 -2.72
N VAL A 33 21.36 -0.51 -3.74
CA VAL A 33 20.29 -1.40 -4.22
C VAL A 33 19.94 -2.48 -3.19
N ALA A 34 20.89 -2.87 -2.33
CA ALA A 34 20.67 -3.87 -1.28
C ALA A 34 19.80 -3.33 -0.12
N ASP A 35 19.74 -2.01 0.03
CA ASP A 35 18.98 -1.34 1.08
C ASP A 35 17.47 -1.31 0.83
N ILE A 36 17.03 -1.62 -0.39
CA ILE A 36 15.65 -1.41 -0.85
C ILE A 36 15.13 -2.61 -1.65
N PRO A 37 13.81 -2.78 -1.77
CA PRO A 37 13.24 -3.86 -2.57
C PRO A 37 13.66 -3.77 -4.04
N LEU A 38 13.95 -4.92 -4.66
CA LEU A 38 14.35 -5.02 -6.07
C LEU A 38 13.38 -4.29 -7.02
N ARG A 39 12.07 -4.43 -6.77
CA ARG A 39 11.04 -3.75 -7.57
C ARG A 39 11.18 -2.23 -7.54
N SER A 40 11.45 -1.66 -6.37
CA SER A 40 11.66 -0.23 -6.16
C SER A 40 12.98 0.22 -6.79
N SER A 41 14.03 -0.61 -6.69
CA SER A 41 15.35 -0.29 -7.23
C SER A 41 15.35 -0.19 -8.75
N CYS A 42 14.61 -1.06 -9.45
CA CYS A 42 14.41 -0.97 -10.89
C CYS A 42 13.80 0.38 -11.28
N PHE A 43 12.73 0.80 -10.60
CA PHE A 43 12.08 2.08 -10.86
C PHE A 43 13.00 3.28 -10.57
N ILE A 44 13.64 3.27 -9.40
CA ILE A 44 14.56 4.34 -8.97
C ILE A 44 15.75 4.48 -9.91
N LYS A 45 16.34 3.36 -10.36
CA LYS A 45 17.44 3.36 -11.33
C LYS A 45 17.03 4.07 -12.62
N GLU A 46 15.81 3.84 -13.08
CA GLU A 46 15.28 4.44 -14.30
C GLU A 46 14.96 5.92 -14.14
N MET A 47 14.50 6.34 -12.95
CA MET A 47 14.28 7.75 -12.63
C MET A 47 15.59 8.52 -12.50
N LYS A 48 16.63 7.91 -11.89
CA LYS A 48 17.97 8.51 -11.81
C LYS A 48 18.55 8.79 -13.21
N LYS A 49 18.37 7.88 -14.17
CA LYS A 49 18.78 8.12 -15.58
C LYS A 49 18.10 9.32 -16.23
N ARG A 50 16.91 9.68 -15.76
CA ARG A 50 16.14 10.86 -16.23
C ARG A 50 16.47 12.14 -15.44
N GLY A 51 17.55 12.13 -14.66
CA GLY A 51 18.00 13.29 -13.88
C GLY A 51 17.20 13.52 -12.59
N ALA A 52 16.45 12.53 -12.11
CA ALA A 52 15.70 12.66 -10.87
C ALA A 52 16.58 12.43 -9.63
N VAL A 53 16.39 13.24 -8.59
CA VAL A 53 16.98 13.00 -7.28
C VAL A 53 16.04 12.10 -6.48
N CYS A 54 16.52 10.92 -6.10
CA CYS A 54 15.73 9.93 -5.38
C CYS A 54 16.18 9.86 -3.93
N TYR A 55 15.21 9.86 -3.01
CA TYR A 55 15.41 9.77 -1.58
C TYR A 55 14.70 8.52 -1.05
N ALA A 56 15.38 7.73 -0.24
CA ALA A 56 14.80 6.64 0.53
C ALA A 56 14.61 7.08 1.98
N MET A 57 13.44 6.81 2.56
CA MET A 57 13.19 7.09 3.96
C MET A 57 13.79 5.99 4.83
N GLN A 58 14.61 6.40 5.79
CA GLN A 58 15.26 5.57 6.78
C GLN A 58 14.72 5.92 8.17
N SER A 59 14.23 4.91 8.88
CA SER A 59 13.84 4.99 10.29
C SER A 59 14.94 4.41 11.18
N VAL A 60 14.74 4.45 12.50
CA VAL A 60 15.59 3.73 13.46
C VAL A 60 15.63 2.21 13.24
N PHE A 61 14.63 1.64 12.55
CA PHE A 61 14.55 0.23 12.19
C PHE A 61 15.11 -0.08 10.78
N GLY A 62 15.70 0.92 10.11
CA GLY A 62 16.18 0.80 8.73
C GLY A 62 15.21 1.42 7.71
N TYR A 63 15.40 1.07 6.44
CA TYR A 63 14.60 1.60 5.33
C TYR A 63 13.18 1.03 5.35
N ASN A 64 12.18 1.88 5.14
CA ASN A 64 10.77 1.53 5.30
C ASN A 64 9.97 1.56 3.99
N ASN A 65 10.64 1.41 2.84
CA ASN A 65 10.05 1.43 1.50
C ASN A 65 9.30 2.72 1.12
N HIS A 66 9.43 3.80 1.90
CA HIS A 66 8.89 5.09 1.52
C HIS A 66 9.94 5.88 0.74
N PHE A 67 9.53 6.42 -0.40
CA PHE A 67 10.41 7.11 -1.33
C PHE A 67 9.88 8.50 -1.66
N LYS A 68 10.81 9.41 -1.83
CA LYS A 68 10.57 10.75 -2.37
C LYS A 68 11.42 10.92 -3.62
N ILE A 69 10.84 11.42 -4.71
CA ILE A 69 11.56 11.73 -5.96
C ILE A 69 11.36 13.20 -6.29
N GLU A 70 12.45 13.86 -6.65
CA GLU A 70 12.44 15.23 -7.15
C GLU A 70 12.88 15.22 -8.62
N VAL A 71 12.01 15.70 -9.51
CA VAL A 71 12.27 15.81 -10.95
C VAL A 71 11.59 17.07 -11.48
N SER A 72 12.36 17.89 -12.21
CA SER A 72 11.86 19.15 -12.82
C SER A 72 11.14 20.07 -11.82
N GLY A 73 11.68 20.21 -10.61
CA GLY A 73 11.10 21.05 -9.54
C GLY A 73 9.83 20.50 -8.89
N LYS A 74 9.40 19.28 -9.26
CA LYS A 74 8.24 18.60 -8.66
C LYS A 74 8.68 17.47 -7.76
N THR A 75 7.99 17.34 -6.63
CA THR A 75 8.22 16.27 -5.66
C THR A 75 7.09 15.24 -5.74
N PHE A 76 7.47 13.98 -5.91
CA PHE A 76 6.57 12.83 -5.92
C PHE A 76 6.91 11.92 -4.74
N ARG A 77 5.88 11.35 -4.10
CA ARG A 77 6.01 10.40 -3.00
C ARG A 77 5.32 9.11 -3.39
N PHE A 78 5.92 7.98 -3.01
CA PHE A 78 5.31 6.67 -3.18
C PHE A 78 5.85 5.70 -2.15
N GLU A 79 5.04 4.68 -1.86
CA GLU A 79 5.43 3.54 -1.05
C GLU A 79 5.69 2.36 -1.96
N THR A 80 6.86 1.74 -1.83
CA THR A 80 7.30 0.59 -2.63
C THR A 80 7.40 0.86 -4.14
N LEU A 81 6.28 0.99 -4.85
CA LEU A 81 6.20 1.29 -6.26
C LEU A 81 5.24 2.46 -6.47
N PRO A 82 5.51 3.34 -7.46
CA PRO A 82 4.53 4.34 -7.85
C PRO A 82 3.29 3.65 -8.38
N LEU A 83 2.14 3.99 -7.80
CA LEU A 83 0.86 3.54 -8.31
C LEU A 83 0.43 4.46 -9.46
N THR A 84 0.04 3.87 -10.60
CA THR A 84 -0.44 4.58 -11.79
C THR A 84 -1.88 5.05 -11.63
N GLU A 85 -2.17 5.71 -10.51
CA GLU A 85 -3.55 6.09 -10.17
C GLU A 85 -4.12 7.18 -11.09
N PHE A 86 -3.26 7.93 -11.79
CA PHE A 86 -3.67 8.83 -12.86
C PHE A 86 -4.29 8.09 -14.07
N ALA A 87 -3.98 6.81 -14.23
CA ALA A 87 -4.44 5.99 -15.36
C ALA A 87 -5.64 5.10 -15.00
N ASN A 88 -6.04 5.04 -13.73
CA ASN A 88 -7.07 4.11 -13.28
C ASN A 88 -8.31 4.84 -12.74
N LYS A 89 -9.49 4.50 -13.28
CA LYS A 89 -10.79 4.99 -12.78
C LYS A 89 -11.12 4.43 -11.39
N TYR A 90 -10.48 3.33 -11.00
CA TYR A 90 -10.73 2.64 -9.73
C TYR A 90 -9.57 2.86 -8.75
N THR A 91 -9.91 3.06 -7.48
CA THR A 91 -8.91 3.22 -6.41
C THR A 91 -8.26 1.87 -6.11
N THR A 92 -6.96 1.90 -5.80
CA THR A 92 -6.18 0.73 -5.35
C THR A 92 -6.82 0.03 -4.14
N LYS A 93 -7.53 0.78 -3.28
CA LYS A 93 -8.39 0.26 -2.20
C LYS A 93 -9.39 -0.82 -2.62
N ILE A 94 -9.92 -0.79 -3.86
CA ILE A 94 -10.84 -1.85 -4.36
C ILE A 94 -10.08 -3.15 -4.63
N VAL A 95 -8.83 -3.06 -5.07
CA VAL A 95 -7.97 -4.19 -5.41
C VAL A 95 -7.37 -4.82 -4.15
N ASP A 96 -6.94 -4.01 -3.19
CA ASP A 96 -6.27 -4.51 -1.98
C ASP A 96 -7.24 -5.15 -0.97
N ASP A 97 -8.48 -4.67 -0.93
CA ASP A 97 -9.53 -5.24 -0.08
C ASP A 97 -10.27 -6.36 -0.81
N LYS A 98 -9.92 -7.60 -0.49
CA LYS A 98 -10.50 -8.80 -1.09
C LYS A 98 -12.02 -8.88 -0.95
N GLU A 99 -12.60 -8.27 0.10
CA GLU A 99 -14.05 -8.21 0.26
C GLU A 99 -14.67 -7.22 -0.73
N LEU A 100 -14.06 -6.04 -0.89
CA LEU A 100 -14.50 -5.05 -1.88
C LEU A 100 -14.32 -5.55 -3.31
N THR A 101 -13.19 -6.20 -3.62
CA THR A 101 -12.93 -6.82 -4.92
C THR A 101 -14.03 -7.84 -5.25
N LYS A 102 -14.31 -8.78 -4.33
CA LYS A 102 -15.36 -9.78 -4.53
C LYS A 102 -16.74 -9.14 -4.78
N ARG A 103 -17.10 -8.11 -4.00
CA ARG A 103 -18.37 -7.39 -4.20
C ARG A 103 -18.42 -6.67 -5.55
N HIS A 104 -17.30 -6.09 -6.00
CA HIS A 104 -17.22 -5.43 -7.30
C HIS A 104 -17.35 -6.44 -8.45
N CYS A 105 -16.60 -7.54 -8.40
CA CYS A 105 -16.69 -8.63 -9.37
C CYS A 105 -18.11 -9.22 -9.43
N LYS A 106 -18.74 -9.47 -8.27
CA LYS A 106 -20.12 -9.97 -8.21
C LYS A 106 -21.10 -9.03 -8.90
N LYS A 107 -20.98 -7.71 -8.68
CA LYS A 107 -21.81 -6.69 -9.36
C LYS A 107 -21.61 -6.67 -10.87
N GLY A 108 -20.38 -6.97 -11.33
CA GLY A 108 -20.06 -7.08 -12.76
C GLY A 108 -20.43 -8.42 -13.41
N GLY A 109 -21.11 -9.33 -12.70
CA GLY A 109 -21.49 -10.64 -13.24
C GLY A 109 -20.35 -11.67 -13.31
N PHE A 110 -19.21 -11.40 -12.70
CA PHE A 110 -18.09 -12.35 -12.69
C PHE A 110 -18.35 -13.49 -11.69
N PRO A 111 -17.96 -14.74 -12.03
CA PRO A 111 -18.01 -15.84 -11.09
C PRO A 111 -17.07 -15.57 -9.91
N ILE A 112 -17.59 -15.70 -8.70
CA ILE A 112 -16.81 -15.53 -7.47
C ILE A 112 -17.03 -16.72 -6.53
N ALA A 113 -15.96 -17.17 -5.89
CA ALA A 113 -16.08 -18.17 -4.82
C ALA A 113 -16.87 -17.59 -3.64
N GLY A 114 -17.84 -18.37 -3.13
CA GLY A 114 -18.57 -18.08 -1.90
C GLY A 114 -17.62 -17.90 -0.72
N GLY A 115 -18.06 -17.19 0.32
CA GLY A 115 -17.27 -16.98 1.53
C GLY A 115 -17.69 -15.74 2.29
N ARG A 116 -17.07 -15.55 3.46
CA ARG A 116 -17.39 -14.47 4.39
C ARG A 116 -16.14 -13.95 5.08
N SER A 117 -16.16 -12.67 5.47
CA SER A 117 -15.14 -12.05 6.30
C SER A 117 -15.66 -11.88 7.73
N PHE A 118 -14.78 -12.09 8.69
CA PHE A 118 -15.06 -11.97 10.12
C PHE A 118 -14.01 -11.08 10.75
N TRP A 119 -14.41 -10.30 11.74
CA TRP A 119 -13.47 -9.59 12.61
C TRP A 119 -12.75 -10.56 13.55
N PHE A 120 -11.58 -10.18 14.05
CA PHE A 120 -10.76 -11.05 14.91
C PHE A 120 -11.50 -11.51 16.18
N TRP A 121 -12.42 -10.70 16.70
CA TRP A 121 -13.25 -11.04 17.86
C TRP A 121 -14.45 -11.96 17.54
N GLN A 122 -14.73 -12.23 16.26
CA GLN A 122 -15.89 -13.03 15.82
C GLN A 122 -15.54 -14.51 15.59
N LYS A 123 -14.56 -15.05 16.30
CA LYS A 123 -14.05 -16.41 16.12
C LYS A 123 -15.15 -17.49 16.15
N ARG A 124 -16.08 -17.42 17.11
CA ARG A 124 -17.21 -18.39 17.19
C ARG A 124 -18.10 -18.38 15.94
N LYS A 125 -18.38 -17.20 15.40
CA LYS A 125 -19.19 -17.06 14.17
C LYS A 125 -18.45 -17.60 12.94
N ALA A 126 -17.13 -17.47 12.91
CA ALA A 126 -16.31 -18.03 11.84
C ALA A 126 -16.32 -19.57 11.86
N VAL A 127 -16.26 -20.18 13.05
CA VAL A 127 -16.34 -21.65 13.21
C VAL A 127 -17.73 -22.17 12.80
N GLN A 128 -18.80 -21.57 13.29
CA GLN A 128 -20.17 -21.95 12.89
C GLN A 128 -20.38 -21.84 11.37
N PHE A 129 -19.83 -20.79 10.76
CA PHE A 129 -19.88 -20.64 9.30
C PHE A 129 -19.09 -21.76 8.60
N SER A 130 -17.94 -22.19 9.13
CA SER A 130 -17.19 -23.28 8.52
C SER A 130 -17.93 -24.62 8.55
N GLU A 131 -18.63 -24.91 9.64
CA GLU A 131 -19.46 -26.12 9.78
C GLU A 131 -20.62 -26.12 8.78
N GLN A 132 -21.26 -24.97 8.56
CA GLN A 132 -22.37 -24.82 7.61
C GLN A 132 -21.92 -24.81 6.15
N PHE A 133 -20.77 -24.20 5.85
CA PHE A 133 -20.29 -24.03 4.48
C PHE A 133 -19.59 -25.29 3.94
N GLY A 134 -19.03 -26.12 4.84
CA GLY A 134 -18.33 -27.36 4.50
C GLY A 134 -16.86 -27.16 4.16
N PHE A 135 -16.12 -28.27 4.15
CA PHE A 135 -14.67 -28.32 3.88
C PHE A 135 -14.38 -28.89 2.47
N PRO A 136 -13.25 -28.52 1.84
CA PRO A 136 -12.16 -27.69 2.34
C PRO A 136 -12.44 -26.17 2.31
N LEU A 137 -11.80 -25.43 3.24
CA LEU A 137 -11.90 -23.96 3.35
C LEU A 137 -10.54 -23.28 3.28
N VAL A 138 -10.51 -22.12 2.64
CA VAL A 138 -9.33 -21.24 2.59
C VAL A 138 -9.57 -20.02 3.49
N VAL A 139 -8.75 -19.86 4.51
CA VAL A 139 -8.77 -18.71 5.42
C VAL A 139 -7.65 -17.74 5.05
N LYS A 140 -7.98 -16.45 4.89
CA LYS A 140 -7.01 -15.40 4.54
C LYS A 140 -7.41 -14.05 5.12
N PRO A 141 -6.44 -13.15 5.40
CA PRO A 141 -6.74 -11.78 5.80
C PRO A 141 -7.43 -11.00 4.67
N ARG A 142 -8.24 -10.01 5.09
CA ARG A 142 -9.04 -9.16 4.19
C ARG A 142 -8.17 -8.31 3.27
N GLY A 143 -7.22 -7.57 3.84
CA GLY A 143 -6.18 -6.83 3.11
C GLY A 143 -4.94 -7.70 2.88
N GLY A 144 -4.03 -7.24 2.01
CA GLY A 144 -2.62 -7.62 2.12
C GLY A 144 -1.95 -6.89 3.31
N PRO A 145 -0.77 -7.34 3.76
CA PRO A 145 0.20 -6.41 4.34
C PRO A 145 0.67 -5.39 3.30
#